data_AF-A0A931LRL3-F1
#
_entry.id   AF-A0A931LRL3-F1
#
_cell.length_a   1.000
_cell.length_b   1.000
_cell.length_c   1.000
_cell.angle_alpha   90.00
_cell.angle_beta   90.00
_cell.angle_gamma   90.00
#
_symmetry.space_group_name_H-M   'P 1'
#
loop_
_entity.id
_entity.type
_entity.pdbx_description
1 polymer ?
#
loop_
_entity_poly.entity_id
_entity_poly.type
_entity_poly.pdbx_seq_one_letter_code
_entity_poly.pdbx_strand_id
1 'polypeptide(L)' 'MEEQTNGNFRIYLVSGDGKQAEIGRFAPEEEKRAFEVWEALADKLLGWEPTDGKTKALGVVIETDKMVIAKRFVIVRGGH' A
#
# COMPACT_ATOMS: atom_id res chain seq x y z
N MET A 1 -18.02 21.92 5.61
CA MET A 1 -17.61 21.30 4.33
C MET A 1 -16.18 20.86 4.55
N GLU A 2 -15.93 19.55 4.62
CA GLU A 2 -14.63 19.01 5.03
C GLU A 2 -13.52 19.42 4.07
N GLU A 3 -12.41 19.89 4.64
CA GLU A 3 -11.17 20.23 3.94
C GLU A 3 -10.51 18.92 3.49
N GLN A 4 -10.90 18.42 2.31
CA GLN A 4 -10.22 17.29 1.68
C GLN A 4 -8.79 17.72 1.37
N THR A 5 -7.86 17.12 2.08
CA THR A 5 -6.42 17.32 1.96
C THR A 5 -5.94 16.84 0.60
N ASN A 6 -6.06 17.70 -0.40
CA ASN A 6 -5.70 17.38 -1.79
C ASN A 6 -4.19 17.46 -2.03
N GLY A 7 -3.41 16.69 -1.26
CA GLY A 7 -2.04 16.35 -1.61
C GLY A 7 -2.03 15.21 -2.64
N ASN A 8 -0.91 15.00 -3.34
CA ASN A 8 -0.83 13.89 -4.29
C ASN A 8 -0.89 12.57 -3.51
N PHE A 9 -1.71 11.63 -3.99
CA PHE A 9 -1.78 10.30 -3.41
C PHE A 9 -0.58 9.49 -3.91
N ARG A 10 0.09 8.79 -3.00
CA ARG A 10 1.19 7.88 -3.31
C ARG A 10 0.94 6.55 -2.66
N ILE A 11 1.14 5.48 -3.43
CA ILE A 11 0.95 4.10 -3.01
C ILE A 11 2.32 3.44 -2.93
N TYR A 12 2.59 2.79 -1.80
CA TYR A 12 3.85 2.11 -1.53
C TYR A 12 3.62 0.66 -1.15
N LEU A 13 4.48 -0.21 -1.64
CA LEU A 13 4.68 -1.54 -1.06
C LEU A 13 5.72 -1.45 0.03
N VAL A 14 5.39 -1.99 1.20
CA VAL A 14 6.27 -2.03 2.37
C VAL A 14 6.65 -3.46 2.66
N SER A 15 7.93 -3.75 2.64
CA SER A 15 8.49 -5.06 3.01
C SER A 15 8.63 -5.20 4.54
N GLY A 16 8.70 -6.44 5.01
CA GLY A 16 8.88 -6.76 6.43
C GLY A 16 10.19 -6.25 7.03
N ASP A 17 11.20 -5.98 6.19
CA ASP A 17 12.45 -5.30 6.55
C ASP A 17 12.34 -3.76 6.58
N GLY A 18 11.13 -3.23 6.39
CA GLY A 18 10.84 -1.80 6.49
C GLY A 18 11.18 -0.99 5.24
N LYS A 19 11.62 -1.62 4.15
CA LYS A 19 11.84 -0.92 2.88
C LYS A 19 10.51 -0.63 2.21
N GLN A 20 10.39 0.58 1.67
CA GLN A 20 9.22 1.04 0.92
C GLN A 20 9.59 1.20 -0.55
N ALA A 21 8.72 0.74 -1.43
CA ALA A 21 8.83 0.93 -2.88
C ALA A 21 7.56 1.63 -3.38
N GLU A 22 7.72 2.82 -3.97
CA GLU A 22 6.61 3.52 -4.62
C GLU A 22 6.17 2.73 -5.85
N ILE A 23 4.87 2.48 -5.96
CA ILE A 23 4.27 1.71 -7.05
C ILE A 23 3.21 2.48 -7.82
N GLY A 24 2.78 3.64 -7.31
CA GLY A 24 1.83 4.49 -7.99
C GLY A 24 1.72 5.87 -7.35
N ARG A 25 1.46 6.87 -8.19
CA ARG A 25 1.20 8.25 -7.79
C ARG A 25 -0.01 8.77 -8.56
N PHE A 26 -0.93 9.39 -7.85
CA PHE A 26 -2.20 9.88 -8.39
C PHE A 26 -2.41 11.33 -8.00
N ALA A 27 -3.03 12.09 -8.89
CA ALA A 27 -3.43 13.45 -8.61
C ALA A 27 -4.55 13.47 -7.54
N PRO A 28 -4.77 14.60 -6.86
CA PRO A 28 -5.82 14.68 -5.85
C PRO A 28 -7.22 14.38 -6.37
N GLU A 29 -7.50 14.76 -7.63
CA GLU A 29 -8.77 14.47 -8.32
C GLU A 29 -8.97 12.98 -8.63
N GLU A 30 -7.91 12.18 -8.57
CA GLU A 30 -7.92 10.74 -8.80
C GLU A 30 -8.02 9.94 -7.49
N GLU A 31 -8.47 10.54 -6.38
CA GLU A 31 -8.62 9.89 -5.07
C GLU A 31 -9.27 8.50 -5.20
N LYS A 32 -10.44 8.44 -5.83
CA LYS A 32 -11.19 7.19 -6.00
C LYS A 32 -10.34 6.10 -6.67
N ARG A 33 -9.61 6.49 -7.72
CA ARG A 33 -8.76 5.57 -8.49
C ARG A 33 -7.56 5.12 -7.68
N ALA A 34 -6.97 6.01 -6.89
CA ALA A 34 -5.87 5.67 -5.99
C ALA A 34 -6.32 4.62 -4.94
N PHE A 35 -7.52 4.79 -4.38
CA PHE A 35 -8.10 3.80 -3.47
C PHE A 35 -8.41 2.47 -4.15
N GLU A 36 -8.98 2.47 -5.36
CA GLU A 36 -9.24 1.25 -6.13
C GLU A 36 -7.94 0.46 -6.40
N VAL A 37 -6.87 1.17 -6.75
CA VAL A 37 -5.56 0.55 -6.96
C VAL A 37 -4.99 0.02 -5.65
N TRP A 38 -5.04 0.79 -4.56
CA TRP A 38 -4.58 0.37 -3.23
C TRP A 38 -5.33 -0.90 -2.76
N GLU A 39 -6.65 -0.94 -2.92
CA GLU A 39 -7.47 -2.08 -2.55
C GLU A 39 -7.16 -3.31 -3.39
N ALA A 40 -7.08 -3.16 -4.72
CA ALA A 40 -6.73 -4.25 -5.62
C ALA A 40 -5.33 -4.84 -5.32
N LEU A 41 -4.38 -4.00 -4.92
CA LEU A 41 -3.05 -4.44 -4.50
C LEU A 41 -3.10 -5.17 -3.16
N ALA A 42 -3.87 -4.65 -2.19
CA ALA A 42 -4.06 -5.29 -0.91
C ALA A 42 -4.71 -6.67 -1.05
N ASP A 43 -5.67 -6.82 -1.96
CA ASP A 43 -6.33 -8.09 -2.26
C ASP A 43 -5.35 -9.11 -2.88
N LYS A 44 -4.56 -8.67 -3.87
CA LYS A 44 -3.49 -9.51 -4.45
C LYS A 44 -2.49 -9.97 -3.39
N LEU A 45 -2.17 -9.12 -2.43
CA LEU A 45 -1.27 -9.46 -1.32
C LEU A 45 -1.84 -10.54 -0.38
N LEU A 46 -3.17 -10.65 -0.23
CA LEU A 46 -3.80 -11.70 0.59
C LEU A 46 -3.59 -13.11 0.03
N GLY A 47 -3.43 -13.23 -1.29
CA GLY A 47 -3.14 -14.50 -1.97
C GLY A 47 -1.68 -14.66 -2.40
N TRP A 48 -0.80 -13.72 -2.07
CA TRP A 48 0.58 -13.74 -2.53
C TRP A 48 1.45 -14.58 -1.58
N GLU A 49 1.92 -15.73 -2.09
CA GLU A 49 2.92 -16.54 -1.39
C GLU A 49 4.34 -16.13 -1.83
N PRO A 50 5.22 -15.72 -0.89
CA PRO A 50 6.59 -15.36 -1.20
C PRO A 50 7.34 -16.62 -1.65
N THR A 51 7.70 -16.65 -2.93
CA THR A 51 8.48 -17.74 -3.53
C THR A 51 9.91 -17.81 -3.01
N ASP A 52 10.38 -16.75 -2.34
CA ASP A 52 11.76 -16.61 -1.86
C ASP A 52 11.95 -17.04 -0.39
N GLY A 53 10.87 -17.26 0.36
CA GLY A 53 10.89 -17.68 1.77
C GLY A 53 11.46 -16.66 2.77
N LYS A 54 12.00 -15.51 2.32
CA LYS A 54 12.62 -14.49 3.19
C LYS A 54 11.69 -13.32 3.46
N THR A 55 10.72 -13.07 2.60
CA THR A 55 9.75 -11.99 2.77
C THR A 55 8.69 -12.38 3.81
N LYS A 56 8.79 -11.83 5.03
CA LYS A 56 7.94 -12.21 6.19
C LYS A 56 6.70 -11.32 6.38
N ALA A 57 6.69 -10.15 5.77
CA ALA A 57 5.54 -9.26 5.79
C ALA A 57 5.54 -8.41 4.53
N LEU A 58 4.36 -8.18 3.99
CA LEU A 58 4.13 -7.16 2.98
C LEU A 58 2.96 -6.29 3.41
N GLY A 59 3.13 -4.99 3.26
CA GLY A 59 2.06 -4.02 3.40
C GLY A 59 1.89 -3.24 2.13
N VAL A 60 0.69 -2.71 1.92
CA VAL A 60 0.46 -1.65 0.96
C VAL A 60 -0.13 -0.44 1.70
N VAL A 61 0.49 0.71 1.46
CA VAL A 61 0.18 1.97 2.14
C VAL A 61 -0.20 2.97 1.08
N ILE A 62 -1.26 3.74 1.33
CA ILE A 62 -1.60 4.93 0.56
C ILE A 62 -1.52 6.13 1.49
N GLU A 63 -0.76 7.14 1.08
CA GLU A 63 -0.55 8.38 1.82
C GLU A 63 -0.68 9.60 0.90
N THR A 64 -0.85 10.76 1.54
CA THR A 64 -0.65 12.08 0.93
C THR A 64 0.62 12.71 1.49
N ASP A 65 1.01 13.86 0.95
CA ASP A 65 2.11 14.68 1.47
C ASP A 65 2.04 15.04 2.97
N LYS A 66 0.86 14.91 3.60
CA LYS A 66 0.65 15.31 5.00
C LYS A 66 0.40 14.14 5.94
N MET A 67 -0.06 12.98 5.45
CA MET A 67 -0.46 11.86 6.30
C MET A 67 -0.66 10.56 5.53
N VAL A 68 -0.55 9.43 6.25
CA VAL A 68 -1.01 8.12 5.80
C VAL A 68 -2.53 8.06 5.88
N ILE A 69 -3.17 7.71 4.76
CA ILE A 69 -4.64 7.67 4.63
C ILE A 69 -5.14 6.27 4.96
N ALA A 70 -4.50 5.25 4.40
CA ALA A 70 -4.82 3.86 4.69
C ALA A 70 -3.56 2.99 4.62
N LYS A 71 -3.55 1.94 5.44
CA LYS A 71 -2.47 0.97 5.47
C LYS A 71 -3.06 -0.41 5.69
N ARG A 72 -2.64 -1.38 4.88
CA ARG A 72 -3.01 -2.78 5.06
C ARG A 72 -1.74 -3.62 5.04
N PHE A 73 -1.56 -4.40 6.09
CA PHE A 73 -0.42 -5.31 6.26
C PHE A 73 -0.92 -6.73 6.26
N VAL A 74 -0.27 -7.58 5.48
CA VAL A 74 -0.40 -9.03 5.57
C VAL A 74 0.89 -9.60 6.16
N ILE A 75 0.71 -10.35 7.24
CA ILE A 75 1.79 -11.13 7.82
C ILE A 75 1.85 -12.41 7.02
N VAL A 76 2.90 -12.55 6.21
CA VAL A 76 3.10 -13.77 5.44
C VAL A 76 3.95 -14.71 6.27
N ARG A 77 3.34 -15.77 6.80
CA ARG A 77 4.07 -16.82 7.51
C ARG A 77 4.85 -17.62 6.48
N GLY A 78 6.16 -17.41 6.42
CA GLY A 78 7.07 -18.33 5.74
C GLY A 78 6.91 -19.73 6.36
N GLY A 79 6.68 -20.73 5.51
CA GLY A 79 6.69 -22.13 5.90
C GLY A 79 8.04 -22.51 6.51
N HIS A 80 7.96 -23.43 7.47
CA HIS A 80 9.02 -23.96 8.34
C HIS A 80 10.18 -24.61 7.57
#